data_AF-A0AAW0JWM6-F1
#
_entry.id   AF-A0AAW0JWM6-F1
#
_cell.length_a   1.000
_cell.length_b   1.000
_cell.length_c   1.000
_cell.angle_alpha   90.00
_cell.angle_beta   90.00
_cell.angle_gamma   90.00
#
_symmetry.space_group_name_H-M   'P 1'
#
loop_
_entity.id
_entity.type
_entity.pdbx_description
1 polymer ?
#
loop_
_entity_poly.entity_id
_entity_poly.type
_entity_poly.pdbx_seq_one_letter_code
_entity_poly.pdbx_strand_id
1 'polypeptide(L)'
;MDGFHKEEFDYHILDEGFTAKDIPNQKINEVSFSDDKDAFYIADLGDILRNHLRWLKTLSHVTPFYAVKSNDSRATVNTLSCQ
;
A
#
# COMPACT_ATOMS: atom_id res chain seq x y z
N MET A 1 -13.80 0.54 -16.71
CA MET A 1 -12.73 0.26 -15.73
C MET A 1 -11.91 1.53 -15.64
N ASP A 2 -12.44 2.54 -14.95
CA ASP A 2 -11.77 3.83 -14.80
C ASP A 2 -12.27 4.40 -13.46
N GLY A 3 -11.40 4.35 -12.45
CA GLY A 3 -11.82 4.60 -11.06
C GLY A 3 -10.68 4.75 -10.06
N PHE A 4 -9.43 4.77 -10.50
CA PHE A 4 -8.32 5.17 -9.65
C PHE A 4 -8.10 6.66 -9.84
N HIS A 5 -8.71 7.49 -8.99
CA HIS A 5 -8.33 8.90 -8.88
C HIS A 5 -6.84 8.95 -8.46
N LYS A 6 -5.99 9.23 -9.44
CA LYS A 6 -4.52 9.20 -9.36
C LYS A 6 -3.93 10.38 -8.58
N GLU A 7 -4.74 11.37 -8.21
CA GLU A 7 -4.27 12.68 -7.74
C GLU A 7 -3.96 12.76 -6.24
N GLU A 8 -4.31 11.74 -5.43
CA GLU A 8 -4.12 11.81 -3.96
C GLU A 8 -2.95 10.96 -3.44
N PHE A 9 -2.49 9.95 -4.19
CA PHE A 9 -1.42 9.05 -3.75
C PHE A 9 -0.43 8.75 -4.87
N ASP A 10 0.85 8.71 -4.50
CA ASP A 10 1.96 8.32 -5.36
C ASP A 10 2.09 6.80 -5.38
N TYR A 11 1.62 6.16 -6.45
CA TYR A 11 1.67 4.70 -6.62
C TYR A 11 2.90 4.29 -7.43
N HIS A 12 3.70 3.39 -6.87
CA HIS A 12 4.84 2.77 -7.53
C HIS A 12 4.57 1.28 -7.72
N ILE A 13 4.52 0.84 -8.98
CA ILE A 13 4.48 -0.60 -9.30
C ILE A 13 5.90 -1.12 -9.21
N LEU A 14 6.10 -2.19 -8.44
CA LEU A 14 7.40 -2.81 -8.27
C LEU A 14 7.67 -3.81 -9.39
N ASP A 15 8.87 -3.76 -9.95
CA ASP A 15 9.36 -4.76 -10.88
C ASP A 15 9.59 -6.11 -10.17
N GLU A 16 9.62 -7.18 -10.97
CA GLU A 16 9.84 -8.53 -10.44
C GLU A 16 11.18 -8.62 -9.71
N GLY A 17 11.16 -9.21 -8.51
CA GLY A 17 12.34 -9.32 -7.64
C GLY A 17 12.58 -8.12 -6.70
N PHE A 18 11.87 -7.01 -6.89
CA PHE A 18 11.89 -5.88 -5.95
C PHE A 18 10.80 -6.00 -4.88
N THR A 19 11.09 -5.47 -3.70
CA THR A 19 10.17 -5.43 -2.56
C THR A 19 10.01 -4.01 -2.04
N ALA A 20 8.94 -3.76 -1.29
CA ALA A 20 8.72 -2.47 -0.65
C ALA A 20 9.86 -2.09 0.34
N LYS A 21 10.69 -3.04 0.78
CA LYS A 21 11.84 -2.79 1.65
C LYS A 21 13.05 -2.20 0.91
N ASP A 22 13.09 -2.35 -0.41
CA ASP A 22 14.19 -1.83 -1.24
C ASP A 22 13.99 -0.33 -1.54
N ILE A 23 12.73 0.13 -1.52
CA ILE A 23 12.33 1.51 -1.85
C ILE A 23 12.82 2.58 -0.86
N PRO A 24 12.80 2.39 0.48
CA PRO A 24 13.31 3.39 1.41
C PRO A 24 14.74 3.82 1.11
N ASN A 25 15.64 2.86 0.86
CA ASN A 25 17.04 3.17 0.58
C ASN A 25 17.19 3.93 -0.75
N GLN A 26 16.41 3.56 -1.76
CA GLN A 26 16.38 4.29 -3.02
C GLN A 26 15.94 5.75 -2.81
N LYS A 27 14.82 5.97 -2.12
CA LYS A 27 14.28 7.32 -1.89
C LYS A 27 15.18 8.19 -1.01
N ILE A 28 15.82 7.60 -0.01
CA ILE A 28 16.83 8.27 0.83
C ILE A 28 18.03 8.69 -0.03
N ASN A 29 18.50 7.80 -0.92
CA ASN A 29 19.64 8.10 -1.77
C ASN A 29 19.32 9.19 -2.80
N GLU A 30 18.08 9.27 -3.30
CA GLU A 30 17.63 10.31 -4.25
C GLU A 30 17.72 11.73 -3.65
N VAL A 31 17.41 11.88 -2.35
CA VAL A 31 17.43 13.19 -1.66
C VAL A 31 18.71 13.42 -0.84
N SER A 32 19.75 12.61 -1.04
CA SER A 32 21.00 12.66 -0.25
C SER A 32 21.59 14.07 -0.13
N PHE A 33 21.54 14.83 -1.24
CA PHE A 33 22.16 16.13 -1.41
C PHE A 33 21.18 17.31 -1.34
N SER A 34 19.87 17.06 -1.12
CA SER A 34 18.90 18.13 -0.86
C SER A 34 18.68 18.29 0.63
N ASP A 35 18.14 19.44 1.04
CA ASP A 35 17.70 19.67 2.41
C ASP A 35 16.25 19.17 2.64
N ASP A 36 15.59 18.67 1.60
CA ASP A 36 14.21 18.17 1.62
C ASP A 36 14.14 16.74 2.19
N LYS A 37 14.44 16.61 3.49
CA LYS A 37 14.55 15.34 4.22
C LYS A 37 13.36 15.07 5.14
N ASP A 38 12.17 15.43 4.69
CA ASP A 38 10.93 15.17 5.42
C ASP A 38 10.71 13.66 5.66
N ALA A 39 10.10 13.33 6.79
CA ALA A 39 9.71 11.96 7.08
C ALA A 39 8.66 11.48 6.06
N PHE A 40 8.78 10.23 5.62
CA PHE A 40 7.88 9.64 4.64
C PHE A 40 7.47 8.22 5.04
N TYR A 41 6.39 7.73 4.43
CA TYR A 41 5.91 6.36 4.57
C TYR A 41 6.03 5.60 3.25
N ILE A 42 6.31 4.31 3.34
CA ILE A 42 6.16 3.35 2.25
C ILE A 42 5.09 2.35 2.68
N ALA A 43 4.03 2.21 1.88
CA ALA A 43 2.94 1.29 2.14
C ALA A 43 2.87 0.23 1.03
N ASP A 44 3.09 -1.04 1.38
CA ASP A 44 2.92 -2.17 0.46
C ASP A 44 1.44 -2.56 0.38
N LEU A 45 0.73 -2.06 -0.64
CA LEU A 45 -0.67 -2.44 -0.89
C LEU A 45 -0.82 -3.92 -1.28
N GLY A 46 0.23 -4.53 -1.83
CA GLY A 46 0.28 -5.96 -2.08
C GLY A 46 0.20 -6.76 -0.78
N ASP A 47 0.73 -6.25 0.34
CA ASP A 47 0.61 -6.90 1.64
C ASP A 47 -0.83 -6.93 2.16
N ILE A 48 -1.55 -5.83 1.96
CA ILE A 48 -2.98 -5.73 2.29
C ILE A 48 -3.77 -6.79 1.53
N LEU A 49 -3.53 -6.92 0.22
CA LEU A 49 -4.18 -7.93 -0.61
C LEU A 49 -3.82 -9.35 -0.17
N ARG A 50 -2.54 -9.64 0.10
CA ARG A 50 -2.10 -10.97 0.59
C ARG A 50 -2.76 -11.33 1.92
N ASN A 51 -2.85 -10.38 2.86
CA ASN A 51 -3.52 -10.57 4.14
C ASN A 51 -5.02 -10.83 3.96
N HIS A 52 -5.67 -10.13 3.04
CA HIS A 52 -7.08 -10.37 2.72
C HIS A 52 -7.30 -11.77 2.13
N LEU A 53 -6.50 -12.18 1.13
CA LEU A 53 -6.58 -13.53 0.56
C LEU A 53 -6.31 -14.62 1.60
N ARG A 54 -5.35 -14.38 2.51
CA ARG A 54 -5.09 -15.28 3.64
C ARG A 54 -6.31 -15.38 4.56
N TRP A 55 -6.98 -14.27 4.86
CA TRP A 55 -8.21 -14.27 5.66
C TRP A 55 -9.28 -15.14 5.00
N LEU A 56 -9.59 -14.91 3.72
CA LEU A 56 -10.60 -15.69 3.00
C LEU A 56 -10.30 -17.19 2.99
N LYS A 57 -9.01 -17.55 2.90
CA LYS A 57 -8.58 -18.96 2.94
C LYS A 57 -8.67 -19.58 4.34
N THR A 58 -8.36 -18.83 5.38
CA THR A 58 -8.25 -19.36 6.77
C THR A 58 -9.54 -19.26 7.55
N LEU A 59 -10.38 -18.28 7.25
CA LEU A 59 -11.67 -18.01 7.89
C LEU A 59 -12.77 -17.92 6.81
N SER A 60 -12.93 -19.01 6.04
CA SER A 60 -13.84 -19.08 4.88
C SER A 60 -15.31 -18.75 5.17
N HIS A 61 -15.72 -18.87 6.43
CA HIS A 61 -17.10 -18.59 6.88
C HIS A 61 -17.26 -17.23 7.58
N VAL A 62 -16.20 -16.42 7.66
CA VAL A 62 -16.23 -15.11 8.31
C VAL A 62 -15.91 -14.03 7.29
N THR A 63 -16.91 -13.23 6.92
CA THR A 63 -16.73 -12.07 6.05
C THR A 63 -15.95 -10.98 6.78
N PRO A 64 -14.78 -10.54 6.30
CA PRO A 64 -14.02 -9.48 6.93
C PRO A 64 -14.67 -8.11 6.66
N PHE A 65 -14.88 -7.33 7.71
CA PHE A 65 -15.23 -5.91 7.61
C PHE A 65 -14.07 -5.10 8.17
N TYR A 66 -13.35 -4.39 7.29
CA TYR A 66 -12.18 -3.62 7.69
C TYR A 66 -12.55 -2.50 8.66
N ALA A 67 -11.85 -2.43 9.80
CA ALA A 67 -12.04 -1.38 10.78
C ALA A 67 -11.35 -0.07 10.32
N VAL A 68 -12.07 0.74 9.53
CA VAL A 68 -11.55 1.97 8.89
C VAL A 68 -10.80 2.90 9.85
N LYS A 69 -11.23 3.00 11.12
CA LYS A 69 -10.55 3.80 12.15
C LYS A 69 -9.08 3.43 12.43
N SER A 70 -8.63 2.26 11.97
CA SER A 70 -7.23 1.82 12.13
C SER A 70 -6.29 2.53 11.17
N ASN A 71 -6.74 2.77 9.94
CA ASN A 71 -6.05 3.52 8.90
C ASN A 71 -7.10 3.85 7.82
N ASP A 72 -7.53 5.10 7.78
CA ASP A 72 -8.57 5.59 6.88
C ASP A 72 -8.01 6.13 5.56
N SER A 73 -6.71 5.88 5.28
CA SER A 73 -6.12 6.26 4.00
C SER A 73 -6.93 5.66 2.84
N ARG A 74 -7.30 6.52 1.90
CA ARG A 74 -8.11 6.12 0.75
C ARG A 74 -7.42 5.02 -0.07
N ALA A 75 -6.09 4.99 -0.16
CA ALA A 75 -5.35 3.89 -0.80
C ALA A 75 -5.64 2.53 -0.15
N THR A 76 -5.67 2.45 1.19
CA THR A 76 -5.99 1.22 1.93
C THR A 76 -7.44 0.82 1.71
N VAL A 77 -8.37 1.77 1.88
CA VAL A 77 -9.81 1.52 1.72
C VAL A 77 -10.14 1.08 0.29
N ASN A 78 -9.59 1.76 -0.71
CA ASN A 78 -9.79 1.42 -2.12
C ASN A 78 -9.28 0.02 -2.45
N THR A 79 -8.10 -0.33 -1.93
CA THR A 79 -7.49 -1.67 -2.11
C THR A 79 -8.40 -2.78 -1.56
N LEU A 80 -9.06 -2.52 -0.43
CA LEU A 80 -9.99 -3.47 0.20
C LEU A 80 -11.42 -3.42 -0.36
N SER A 81 -11.81 -2.32 -1.01
CA SER A 81 -13.13 -2.18 -1.64
C SER A 81 -13.22 -2.77 -3.05
N CYS A 82 -12.07 -2.91 -3.73
CA CYS A 82 -11.98 -3.64 -5.00
C CYS A 82 -12.04 -5.15 -4.73
N GLN A 83 -13.21 -5.67 -4.39
CA GLN A 83 -13.50 -7.10 -4.22
C GLN A 83 -14.72 -7.51 -5.05
#